data_AF-A0A3B0U9Q8-F1
#
_entry.id   AF-A0A3B0U9Q8-F1
#
_cell.length_a   1.000
_cell.length_b   1.000
_cell.length_c   1.000
_cell.angle_alpha   90.00
_cell.angle_beta   90.00
_cell.angle_gamma   90.00
#
_symmetry.space_group_name_H-M   'P 1'
#
loop_
_entity.id
_entity.type
_entity.pdbx_description
1 polymer ?
#
loop_
_entity_poly.entity_id
_entity_poly.type
_entity_poly.pdbx_seq_one_letter_code
_entity_poly.pdbx_strand_id
1 'polypeptide(L)' 'SRIATAIKISNSTTNIIWQNIILALGIKILVLILGAFGMATLWEAVIADVGVALLAILNAVRLQRMKWS' A
#
# COMPACT_ATOMS: atom_id res chain seq x y z
N SER A 1 -16.65 25.08 -5.73
CA SER A 1 -15.38 25.63 -5.23
C SER A 1 -14.27 24.63 -5.49
N ARG A 2 -13.29 24.96 -6.33
CA ARG A 2 -12.18 24.06 -6.73
C ARG A 2 -11.31 23.60 -5.54
N ILE A 3 -11.26 24.41 -4.49
CA ILE A 3 -10.51 24.15 -3.25
C ILE A 3 -11.18 23.04 -2.43
N ALA A 4 -12.51 23.05 -2.32
CA ALA A 4 -13.24 22.01 -1.59
C ALA A 4 -13.09 20.63 -2.24
N THR A 5 -13.05 20.57 -3.58
CA THR A 5 -12.80 19.33 -4.33
C THR A 5 -11.37 18.84 -4.14
N ALA A 6 -10.38 19.73 -4.13
CA ALA A 6 -8.98 19.37 -3.89
C ALA A 6 -8.75 18.79 -2.48
N ILE A 7 -9.36 19.38 -1.44
CA ILE A 7 -9.29 18.88 -0.05
C ILE A 7 -9.91 17.48 0.03
N LYS A 8 -11.05 17.29 -0.61
CA LYS A 8 -11.75 16.01 -0.70
C LYS A 8 -10.89 14.91 -1.35
N ILE A 9 -10.26 15.22 -2.49
CA ILE A 9 -9.31 14.33 -3.17
C ILE A 9 -8.14 13.99 -2.24
N SER A 10 -7.56 14.99 -1.58
CA SER A 10 -6.39 14.80 -0.70
C SER A 10 -6.71 13.87 0.47
N ASN A 11 -7.87 14.00 1.11
CA ASN A 11 -8.27 13.12 2.21
C ASN A 11 -8.40 11.65 1.79
N SER A 12 -9.02 11.37 0.64
CA SER A 12 -9.10 9.98 0.17
C SER A 12 -7.76 9.45 -0.31
N THR A 13 -6.89 10.32 -0.84
CA THR A 13 -5.52 9.96 -1.18
C THR A 13 -4.76 9.51 0.07
N THR A 14 -4.84 10.30 1.15
CA THR A 14 -4.19 9.99 2.43
C THR A 14 -4.68 8.66 3.01
N ASN A 15 -5.99 8.37 2.95
CA ASN A 15 -6.51 7.08 3.42
C ASN A 15 -5.93 5.88 2.66
N ILE A 16 -5.73 6.01 1.35
CA ILE A 16 -5.13 4.94 0.54
C ILE A 16 -3.63 4.80 0.82
N ILE A 17 -2.93 5.91 1.01
CA ILE A 17 -1.52 5.90 1.41
C ILE A 17 -1.37 5.13 2.74
N TRP A 18 -2.24 5.41 3.73
CA TRP A 18 -2.24 4.66 4.99
C TRP A 18 -2.48 3.17 4.81
N GLN A 19 -3.42 2.76 3.95
CA GLN A 19 -3.65 1.34 3.65
C GLN A 19 -2.40 0.67 3.07
N ASN A 20 -1.70 1.33 2.14
CA ASN A 20 -0.48 0.81 1.53
C ASN A 20 0.68 0.74 2.53
N ILE A 21 0.84 1.75 3.39
CA ILE A 21 1.86 1.77 4.45
C ILE A 21 1.62 0.61 5.42
N ILE A 22 0.37 0.40 5.85
CA ILE A 22 0.02 -0.71 6.75
C ILE A 22 0.30 -2.06 6.09
N LEU A 23 -0.04 -2.22 4.81
CA LEU A 23 0.24 -3.44 4.04
C LEU A 23 1.75 -3.74 3.95
N ALA A 24 2.54 -2.72 3.60
CA ALA A 24 3.98 -2.84 3.49
C ALA A 24 4.64 -3.18 4.83
N LEU A 25 4.24 -2.48 5.90
CA LEU A 25 4.75 -2.74 7.25
C LEU A 25 4.33 -4.12 7.76
N GLY A 26 3.09 -4.54 7.51
CA GLY A 26 2.61 -5.87 7.88
C GLY A 26 3.45 -6.97 7.26
N ILE A 27 3.73 -6.86 5.95
CA ILE A 27 4.57 -7.84 5.24
C ILE A 27 6.02 -7.78 5.69
N LYS A 28 6.58 -6.59 5.95
CA LYS A 28 7.92 -6.45 6.50
C LYS A 28 8.07 -7.16 7.84
N ILE A 29 7.11 -6.98 8.73
CA ILE A 29 7.08 -7.63 10.05
C ILE A 29 6.92 -9.14 9.89
N LEU A 30 6.04 -9.58 9.00
CA LEU A 30 5.80 -11.01 8.75
C LEU A 30 7.04 -11.72 8.23
N VAL A 31 7.75 -11.11 7.27
CA VAL A 31 9.04 -11.61 6.75
C VAL A 31 10.11 -11.62 7.84
N LEU A 32 10.18 -10.59 8.70
CA LEU A 32 11.13 -10.56 9.82
C LEU A 32 10.86 -11.70 10.81
N ILE A 33 9.60 -11.96 11.16
CA ILE A 33 9.22 -13.05 12.06
C ILE A 33 9.56 -14.39 11.42
N LEU A 34 9.14 -14.64 10.18
CA LEU A 34 9.44 -15.89 9.46
C LEU A 34 10.96 -16.11 9.28
N GLY A 35 11.71 -15.03 9.03
CA GLY A 35 13.17 -15.04 8.95
C GLY A 35 13.83 -15.35 10.29
N ALA A 36 13.31 -14.80 11.39
CA ALA A 36 13.79 -15.11 12.73
C ALA A 36 13.58 -16.58 13.12
N PHE A 37 12.51 -17.22 12.60
CA PHE A 37 12.26 -18.67 12.76
C PHE A 37 13.03 -19.54 11.74
N GLY A 38 13.82 -18.94 10.83
CA GLY A 38 14.60 -19.67 9.83
C GLY A 38 13.77 -20.31 8.71
N MET A 39 12.48 -19.99 8.62
CA MET A 39 11.55 -20.53 7.62
C MET A 39 11.41 -19.64 6.39
N ALA A 40 11.83 -18.36 6.45
CA ALA A 40 11.73 -17.46 5.30
C ALA A 40 12.88 -17.70 4.32
N THR A 41 12.53 -18.00 3.07
CA THR A 41 13.47 -17.95 1.96
C THR A 41 13.55 -16.53 1.40
N LEU A 42 14.74 -16.11 0.94
CA LEU A 42 14.91 -14.80 0.28
C LEU A 42 13.92 -14.60 -0.88
N TRP A 43 13.57 -15.68 -1.56
CA TRP A 43 12.68 -15.65 -2.71
C TRP A 43 11.23 -15.30 -2.31
N GLU A 44 10.70 -15.89 -1.24
CA GLU A 44 9.35 -15.56 -0.72
C GLU A 44 9.28 -14.11 -0.23
N ALA A 45 10.33 -13.64 0.43
CA ALA A 45 10.44 -12.26 0.88
C ALA A 45 10.38 -11.26 -0.28
N VAL A 46 11.09 -11.55 -1.38
CA VAL A 46 11.10 -10.70 -2.59
C VAL A 46 9.71 -10.67 -3.24
N ILE A 47 9.02 -11.82 -3.35
CA ILE A 47 7.66 -11.84 -3.90
C ILE A 47 6.69 -11.07 -3.04
N ALA A 48 6.80 -11.17 -1.71
CA ALA A 48 5.94 -10.42 -0.82
C ALA A 48 6.14 -8.90 -0.99
N ASP A 49 7.38 -8.42 -1.01
CA ASP A 49 7.70 -7.00 -1.20
C ASP A 49 7.26 -6.48 -2.60
N VAL A 50 7.44 -7.28 -3.67
CA VAL A 50 6.98 -6.93 -5.02
C VAL A 50 5.44 -6.92 -5.11
N GLY A 51 4.78 -7.89 -4.47
CA GLY A 51 3.32 -7.97 -4.39
C GLY A 51 2.71 -6.75 -3.68
N VAL A 52 3.32 -6.29 -2.58
CA VAL A 52 2.95 -5.04 -1.90
C VAL A 52 3.05 -3.85 -2.84
N ALA A 53 4.15 -3.73 -3.57
CA ALA A 53 4.36 -2.62 -4.50
C ALA A 53 3.28 -2.60 -5.59
N LEU A 54 2.94 -3.77 -6.15
CA LEU A 54 1.86 -3.90 -7.13
C LEU A 54 0.49 -3.54 -6.56
N LEU A 55 0.16 -3.99 -5.35
CA LEU A 55 -1.08 -3.60 -4.65
C LEU A 55 -1.13 -2.09 -4.41
N ALA A 56 -0.01 -1.48 -4.04
CA ALA A 56 0.08 -0.05 -3.83
C ALA A 56 -0.18 0.75 -5.10
N ILE A 57 0.40 0.31 -6.23
CA ILE A 57 0.16 0.90 -7.54
C ILE A 57 -1.31 0.75 -7.95
N LEU A 58 -1.90 -0.44 -7.78
CA LEU A 58 -3.31 -0.68 -8.10
C LEU A 58 -4.25 0.23 -7.30
N ASN A 59 -4.00 0.39 -6.00
CA ASN A 59 -4.76 1.28 -5.14
C ASN A 59 -4.61 2.76 -5.55
N ALA A 60 -3.41 3.18 -5.95
CA ALA A 60 -3.16 4.53 -6.47
C ALA A 60 -3.87 4.78 -7.80
N VAL A 61 -3.88 3.81 -8.72
CA VAL A 61 -4.60 3.90 -10.01
C VAL A 61 -6.12 3.95 -9.79
N ARG A 62 -6.66 3.21 -8.81
CA ARG A 62 -8.08 3.24 -8.46
C ARG A 62 -8.53 4.63 -8.02
N LEU A 63 -7.70 5.32 -7.25
CA LEU A 63 -7.95 6.70 -6.81
C LEU A 63 -8.04 7.68 -7.98
N GLN A 64 -7.16 7.56 -8.99
CA GLN A 64 -7.18 8.43 -10.17
C GLN A 64 -8.48 8.28 -10.98
N ARG A 65 -9.17 7.14 -10.88
CA ARG A 65 -10.48 6.92 -11.53
C ARG A 65 -11.66 7.39 -10.68
N MET A 66 -11.47 7.80 -9.44
CA MET A 66 -12.56 8.35 -8.62
C MET A 66 -12.93 9.73 -9.14
N LYS A 67 -14.14 9.84 -9.71
CA LYS A 67 -14.71 11.13 -10.13
C LYS A 67 -15.24 11.84 -8.90
N TRP A 68 -14.61 12.97 -8.56
CA TRP A 68 -15.09 13.88 -7.54
C TRP A 68 -15.99 14.93 -8.19
N SER A 69 -17.30 14.71 -8.10
CA SER A 69 -18.33 15.69 -8.45
C SER A 69 -18.45 16.79 -7.41
#